data_AF-A0A1E5KWS8-F1
#
_entry.id   AF-A0A1E5KWS8-F1
#
_cell.length_a   1.000
_cell.length_b   1.000
_cell.length_c   1.000
_cell.angle_alpha   90.00
_cell.angle_beta   90.00
_cell.angle_gamma   90.00
#
_symmetry.space_group_name_H-M   'P 1'
#
loop_
_entity.id
_entity.type
_entity.pdbx_description
1 polymer ?
#
loop_
_entity_poly.entity_id
_entity_poly.type
_entity_poly.pdbx_seq_one_letter_code
_entity_poly.pdbx_strand_id
1 'polypeptide(L)'
;MEEQLIRRKLWDNAEAQDENSYNIRLQEENITQLESIYTQQNQFFNELQGKWQEHELGSYLAEARDELIYCQQKSLALVTDEMDELVSQKRQLMDQEEQFSNELHTFLATPSDKKEESNHVD
;
A
#
# COMPACT_ATOMS: atom_id res chain seq x y z
N MET A 1 -4.28 34.24 9.53
CA MET A 1 -4.79 32.96 10.05
C MET A 1 -4.76 31.87 8.97
N GLU A 2 -5.15 32.18 7.73
CA GLU A 2 -5.19 31.23 6.59
C GLU A 2 -3.83 30.60 6.22
N GLU A 3 -2.72 31.35 6.22
CA GLU A 3 -1.39 30.77 5.92
C GLU A 3 -1.01 29.65 6.90
N GLN A 4 -1.25 29.86 8.20
CA GLN A 4 -0.96 28.86 9.22
C GLN A 4 -1.82 27.62 9.05
N LEU A 5 -3.06 27.78 8.58
CA LEU A 5 -3.93 26.65 8.27
C LEU A 5 -3.40 25.84 7.07
N ILE A 6 -2.97 26.50 5.98
CA ILE A 6 -2.40 25.81 4.82
C ILE A 6 -1.10 25.09 5.20
N ARG A 7 -0.22 25.73 5.98
CA ARG A 7 1.00 25.10 6.50
C ARG A 7 0.69 23.91 7.40
N ARG A 8 -0.37 23.97 8.20
CA ARG A 8 -0.80 22.83 9.03
C ARG A 8 -1.28 21.66 8.16
N LYS A 9 -2.08 21.92 7.12
CA LYS A 9 -2.52 20.88 6.18
C LYS A 9 -1.35 20.20 5.47
N LEU A 10 -0.34 20.97 5.04
CA LEU A 10 0.89 20.42 4.44
C LEU A 10 1.65 19.54 5.42
N TRP A 11 1.76 19.97 6.69
CA TRP A 11 2.39 19.18 7.74
C TRP A 11 1.64 17.87 8.00
N ASP A 12 0.33 17.93 8.19
CA ASP A 12 -0.49 16.75 8.44
C ASP A 12 -0.47 15.77 7.24
N ASN A 13 -0.42 16.30 6.01
CA ASN A 13 -0.28 15.48 4.80
C ASN A 13 1.10 14.80 4.74
N ALA A 14 2.18 15.50 5.08
CA ALA A 14 3.52 14.92 5.13
C ALA A 14 3.61 13.78 6.17
N GLU A 15 3.03 13.95 7.36
CA GLU A 15 2.95 12.88 8.37
C GLU A 15 2.17 11.66 7.84
N ALA A 16 1.05 11.87 7.15
CA ALA A 16 0.27 10.80 6.53
C ALA A 16 1.04 10.10 5.39
N GLN A 17 1.81 10.83 4.59
CA GLN A 17 2.65 10.25 3.54
C GLN A 17 3.79 9.37 4.11
N ASP A 18 4.38 9.79 5.23
CA ASP A 18 5.41 9.01 5.93
C ASP A 18 4.83 7.70 6.48
N GLU A 19 3.66 7.76 7.14
CA GLU A 19 2.96 6.57 7.64
C GLU A 19 2.57 5.62 6.50
N ASN A 20 1.98 6.14 5.42
CA ASN A 20 1.60 5.33 4.27
C ASN A 20 2.82 4.69 3.60
N SER A 21 3.93 5.42 3.46
CA SER A 21 5.18 4.87 2.91
C SER A 21 5.78 3.78 3.79
N TYR A 22 5.67 3.91 5.11
CA TYR A 22 6.06 2.85 6.04
C TYR A 22 5.19 1.59 5.88
N ASN A 23 3.86 1.76 5.74
CA ASN A 23 2.93 0.65 5.54
C ASN A 23 3.18 -0.08 4.22
N ILE A 24 3.43 0.67 3.13
CA ILE A 24 3.83 0.12 1.82
C ILE A 24 5.07 -0.78 1.98
N ARG A 25 6.13 -0.28 2.64
CA ARG A 25 7.35 -1.06 2.85
C ARG A 25 7.09 -2.35 3.63
N LEU A 26 6.27 -2.30 4.69
CA LEU A 26 5.90 -3.51 5.43
C LEU A 26 5.14 -4.51 4.56
N GLN A 27 4.26 -4.03 3.68
CA GLN A 27 3.51 -4.91 2.78
C GLN A 27 4.41 -5.55 1.73
N GLU A 28 5.39 -4.82 1.18
CA GLU A 28 6.42 -5.37 0.28
C GLU A 28 7.24 -6.47 0.97
N GLU A 29 7.62 -6.26 2.24
CA GLU A 29 8.30 -7.27 3.06
C GLU A 29 7.42 -8.51 3.28
N ASN A 30 6.13 -8.33 3.56
CA ASN A 30 5.16 -9.43 3.73
C ASN A 30 4.98 -10.23 2.44
N ILE A 31 4.80 -9.57 1.29
CA ILE A 31 4.68 -10.23 -0.02
C ILE A 31 5.93 -11.07 -0.29
N THR A 32 7.12 -10.48 -0.11
CA THR A 32 8.40 -11.18 -0.32
C THR A 32 8.51 -12.43 0.56
N GLN A 33 8.11 -12.34 1.84
CA GLN A 33 8.11 -13.48 2.76
C GLN A 33 7.12 -14.57 2.33
N LEU A 34 5.91 -14.20 1.91
CA LEU A 34 4.90 -15.15 1.43
C LEU A 34 5.38 -15.88 0.17
N GLU A 35 5.93 -15.17 -0.81
CA GLU A 35 6.48 -15.78 -2.03
C GLU A 35 7.61 -16.77 -1.72
N SER A 36 8.47 -16.44 -0.75
CA SER A 36 9.53 -17.33 -0.28
C SER A 36 8.95 -18.60 0.37
N ILE A 37 7.96 -18.47 1.26
CA ILE A 37 7.27 -19.59 1.90
C ILE A 37 6.59 -20.48 0.84
N TYR A 38 5.91 -19.87 -0.13
CA TYR A 38 5.22 -20.62 -1.20
C TYR A 38 6.20 -21.37 -2.08
N THR A 39 7.35 -20.77 -2.37
CA THR A 39 8.44 -21.43 -3.10
C THR A 39 8.94 -22.66 -2.35
N GLN A 40 9.20 -22.53 -1.04
CA GLN A 40 9.65 -23.64 -0.19
C GLN A 40 8.61 -24.76 -0.09
N GLN A 41 7.32 -24.40 0.09
CA GLN A 41 6.24 -25.37 0.12
C GLN A 41 6.14 -26.14 -1.20
N ASN A 42 6.21 -25.44 -2.34
CA ASN A 42 6.16 -26.08 -3.65
C ASN A 42 7.37 -27.00 -3.90
N GLN A 43 8.56 -26.61 -3.45
CA GLN A 43 9.75 -27.48 -3.50
C GLN A 43 9.56 -28.75 -2.67
N PHE A 44 9.07 -28.61 -1.44
CA PHE A 44 8.78 -29.75 -0.57
C PHE A 44 7.76 -30.73 -1.18
N PHE A 45 6.67 -30.22 -1.77
CA PHE A 45 5.68 -31.05 -2.46
C PHE A 45 6.27 -31.76 -3.69
N ASN A 46 7.10 -31.09 -4.48
CA ASN A 46 7.77 -31.72 -5.62
C ASN A 46 8.70 -32.86 -5.17
N GLU A 47 9.45 -32.68 -4.07
CA GLU A 47 10.30 -33.72 -3.50
C GLU A 47 9.49 -34.91 -2.98
N LEU A 48 8.37 -34.66 -2.30
CA LEU A 48 7.46 -35.72 -1.83
C LEU A 48 6.83 -36.49 -2.98
N GLN A 49 6.39 -35.79 -4.03
CA GLN A 49 5.81 -36.40 -5.21
C GLN A 49 6.82 -37.34 -5.89
N GLY A 50 8.09 -36.94 -6.02
CA GLY A 50 9.15 -37.80 -6.57
C GLY A 50 9.42 -39.06 -5.75
N LYS A 51 9.08 -39.06 -4.44
CA LYS A 51 9.28 -40.20 -3.53
C LYS A 51 8.07 -41.13 -3.45
N TRP A 52 6.85 -40.64 -3.71
CA TRP A 52 5.59 -41.36 -3.46
C TRP A 52 4.77 -41.69 -4.71
N GLN A 53 5.41 -41.68 -5.89
CA GLN A 53 4.77 -41.97 -7.18
C GLN A 53 4.13 -43.37 -7.30
N GLU A 54 4.43 -44.32 -6.42
CA GLU A 54 4.05 -45.73 -6.63
C GLU A 54 2.71 -46.18 -5.99
N HIS A 55 1.94 -45.32 -5.31
CA HIS A 55 0.70 -45.75 -4.60
C HIS A 55 -0.46 -44.73 -4.64
N GLU A 56 -1.65 -45.14 -4.18
CA GLU A 56 -2.86 -44.30 -3.99
C GLU A 56 -2.58 -42.98 -3.24
N LEU A 57 -1.53 -42.96 -2.40
CA LEU A 57 -1.01 -41.76 -1.73
C LEU A 57 -0.64 -40.61 -2.70
N GLY A 58 -0.21 -40.92 -3.93
CA GLY A 58 0.14 -39.92 -4.93
C GLY A 58 -1.05 -39.09 -5.39
N SER A 59 -2.25 -39.68 -5.42
CA SER A 59 -3.49 -38.96 -5.77
C SER A 59 -3.92 -37.97 -4.68
N TYR A 60 -3.92 -38.40 -3.41
CA TYR A 60 -4.18 -37.52 -2.28
C TYR A 60 -3.15 -36.40 -2.14
N LEU A 61 -1.88 -36.65 -2.45
CA LEU A 61 -0.84 -35.63 -2.44
C LEU A 61 -1.06 -34.58 -3.54
N ALA A 62 -1.53 -35.00 -4.72
CA ALA A 62 -1.86 -34.09 -5.82
C ALA A 62 -3.05 -33.20 -5.46
N GLU A 63 -4.13 -33.75 -4.89
CA GLU A 63 -5.28 -32.98 -4.42
C GLU A 63 -4.89 -31.95 -3.34
N ALA A 64 -4.11 -32.36 -2.35
CA ALA A 64 -3.63 -31.46 -1.30
C ALA A 64 -2.73 -30.34 -1.85
N ARG A 65 -1.95 -30.63 -2.90
CA ARG A 65 -1.13 -29.62 -3.59
C ARG A 65 -2.00 -28.61 -4.33
N ASP A 66 -3.03 -29.05 -5.03
CA ASP A 66 -3.93 -28.15 -5.77
C ASP A 66 -4.70 -27.22 -4.80
N GLU A 67 -5.16 -27.76 -3.66
CA GLU A 67 -5.79 -26.96 -2.61
C GLU A 67 -4.81 -25.95 -1.99
N LEU A 68 -3.55 -26.35 -1.78
CA LEU A 68 -2.51 -25.44 -1.30
C LEU A 68 -2.24 -24.32 -2.30
N ILE A 69 -2.08 -24.63 -3.60
CA ILE A 69 -1.86 -23.63 -4.65
C ILE A 69 -3.03 -22.64 -4.70
N TYR A 70 -4.26 -23.14 -4.61
CA TYR A 70 -5.45 -22.28 -4.55
C TYR A 70 -5.42 -21.34 -3.33
N CYS A 71 -5.10 -21.86 -2.15
CA CYS A 71 -4.96 -21.04 -0.94
C CYS A 71 -3.85 -19.98 -1.08
N GLN A 72 -2.70 -20.35 -1.67
CA GLN A 72 -1.58 -19.45 -1.93
C GLN A 72 -1.98 -18.32 -2.88
N GLN A 73 -2.64 -18.64 -4.00
CA GLN A 73 -3.12 -17.66 -4.96
C GLN A 73 -4.12 -16.68 -4.34
N LYS A 74 -5.06 -17.19 -3.54
CA LYS A 74 -6.06 -16.36 -2.85
C LYS A 74 -5.42 -15.44 -1.82
N SER A 75 -4.43 -15.93 -1.07
CA SER A 75 -3.70 -15.13 -0.09
C SER A 75 -2.84 -14.06 -0.77
N LEU A 76 -2.17 -14.38 -1.88
CA LEU A 76 -1.38 -13.40 -2.63
C LEU A 76 -2.27 -12.28 -3.20
N ALA A 77 -3.45 -12.64 -3.73
CA ALA A 77 -4.43 -11.68 -4.23
C ALA A 77 -4.87 -10.69 -3.15
N LEU A 78 -5.20 -11.17 -1.95
CA LEU A 78 -5.57 -10.30 -0.82
C LEU A 78 -4.49 -9.27 -0.50
N VAL A 79 -3.25 -9.72 -0.38
CA VAL A 79 -2.12 -8.86 0.01
C VAL A 79 -1.75 -7.88 -1.12
N THR A 80 -1.97 -8.28 -2.38
CA THR A 80 -1.79 -7.41 -3.55
C THR A 80 -2.88 -6.35 -3.64
N ASP A 81 -4.14 -6.70 -3.37
CA ASP A 81 -5.26 -5.75 -3.34
C ASP A 81 -5.05 -4.69 -2.24
N GLU A 82 -4.58 -5.10 -1.06
CA GLU A 82 -4.21 -4.17 0.03
C GLU A 82 -3.05 -3.24 -0.38
N MET A 83 -2.04 -3.77 -1.09
CA MET A 83 -0.93 -2.98 -1.62
C MET A 83 -1.40 -1.94 -2.64
N ASP A 84 -2.30 -2.33 -3.55
CA ASP A 84 -2.89 -1.42 -4.53
C ASP A 84 -3.68 -0.30 -3.87
N GLU A 85 -4.40 -0.61 -2.78
CA GLU A 85 -5.09 0.42 -1.97
C GLU A 85 -4.09 1.40 -1.36
N LEU A 86 -3.01 0.92 -0.74
CA LEU A 86 -1.97 1.78 -0.15
C LEU A 86 -1.30 2.67 -1.19
N VAL A 87 -0.98 2.14 -2.37
CA VAL A 87 -0.39 2.90 -3.48
C VAL A 87 -1.38 3.94 -4.02
N SER A 88 -2.67 3.61 -4.07
CA SER A 88 -3.73 4.55 -4.45
C SER A 88 -3.85 5.70 -3.43
N GLN A 89 -3.85 5.38 -2.12
CA GLN A 89 -3.84 6.39 -1.06
C GLN A 89 -2.61 7.29 -1.15
N LYS A 90 -1.42 6.74 -1.43
CA LYS A 90 -0.20 7.52 -1.64
C LYS A 90 -0.37 8.55 -2.74
N ARG A 91 -0.94 8.15 -3.88
CA ARG A 91 -1.20 9.06 -5.00
C ARG A 91 -2.13 10.20 -4.60
N GLN A 92 -3.22 9.89 -3.88
CA GLN A 92 -4.14 10.91 -3.39
C GLN A 92 -3.47 11.90 -2.43
N LEU A 93 -2.58 11.43 -1.56
CA LEU A 93 -1.83 12.29 -0.66
C LEU A 93 -0.88 13.22 -1.42
N MET A 94 -0.19 12.73 -2.45
CA MET A 94 0.65 13.54 -3.32
C MET A 94 -0.14 14.61 -4.09
N ASP A 95 -1.32 14.25 -4.61
CA ASP A 95 -2.21 15.21 -5.29
C ASP A 95 -2.67 16.33 -4.32
N GLN A 96 -2.96 15.97 -3.06
CA GLN A 96 -3.30 16.94 -2.00
C GLN A 96 -2.11 17.83 -1.62
N GLU A 97 -0.89 17.29 -1.55
CA GLU A 97 0.32 18.06 -1.30
C GLU A 97 0.55 19.11 -2.39
N GLU A 98 0.39 18.73 -3.66
CA GLU A 98 0.48 19.65 -4.79
C GLU A 98 -0.59 20.75 -4.67
N GLN A 99 -1.84 20.38 -4.36
CA GLN A 99 -2.91 21.35 -4.15
C GLN A 99 -2.57 22.35 -3.05
N PHE A 100 -2.20 21.88 -1.84
CA PHE A 100 -1.89 22.78 -0.72
C PHE A 100 -0.64 23.62 -0.97
N SER A 101 0.33 23.10 -1.72
CA SER A 101 1.52 23.84 -2.14
C SER A 101 1.16 24.99 -3.09
N ASN A 102 0.26 24.73 -4.04
CA ASN A 102 -0.26 25.74 -4.96
C ASN A 102 -1.11 26.81 -4.24
N GLU A 103 -1.93 26.40 -3.26
CA GLU A 103 -2.68 27.31 -2.39
C GLU A 103 -1.73 28.23 -1.60
N LEU A 104 -0.68 27.66 -1.00
CA LEU A 104 0.31 28.43 -0.24
C LEU A 104 1.06 29.41 -1.15
N HIS A 105 1.52 28.96 -2.32
CA HIS A 105 2.21 29.80 -3.28
C HIS A 105 1.33 30.99 -3.71
N THR A 106 0.06 30.73 -4.01
CA THR A 106 -0.93 31.75 -4.38
C THR A 106 -1.17 32.75 -3.25
N PHE A 107 -1.33 32.26 -2.02
CA PHE A 107 -1.48 33.12 -0.85
C PHE A 107 -0.25 34.01 -0.67
N LEU A 108 0.96 33.45 -0.73
CA LEU A 108 2.20 34.21 -0.57
C LEU A 108 2.40 35.25 -1.68
N ALA A 109 2.03 34.94 -2.92
CA ALA A 109 2.12 35.83 -4.07
C ALA A 109 1.06 36.96 -4.08
N THR A 110 -0.01 36.84 -3.30
CA THR A 110 -1.08 37.86 -3.26
C THR A 110 -0.61 39.12 -2.48
N PRO A 111 -0.78 40.35 -3.03
CA PRO A 111 -0.41 41.59 -2.36
C PRO A 111 -1.10 41.77 -1.00
N SER A 112 -0.41 42.43 -0.05
CA SER A 112 -0.86 42.57 1.36
C SER A 112 -2.26 43.15 1.51
N ASP A 113 -2.64 44.12 0.70
CA ASP A 113 -3.92 44.84 0.80
C ASP A 113 -5.14 43.96 0.49
N LYS A 114 -4.96 42.84 -0.24
CA LYS A 114 -6.04 41.88 -0.55
C LYS A 114 -6.18 40.75 0.49
N LYS A 115 -5.28 40.67 1.47
CA LYS A 115 -5.27 39.64 2.52
C LYS A 115 -6.11 40.02 3.74
N GLU A 116 -6.39 41.31 3.92
CA GLU A 116 -7.20 41.83 5.04
C GLU A 116 -8.70 41.82 4.74
N GLU A 117 -9.12 41.92 3.48
CA GLU A 117 -10.55 41.93 3.10
C GLU A 117 -11.27 40.59 3.38
N SER A 118 -10.55 39.46 3.48
CA SER A 118 -11.14 38.15 3.80
C SER A 118 -11.44 37.92 5.29
N ASN A 119 -11.00 38.81 6.20
CA ASN A 119 -11.23 38.69 7.65
C ASN A 119 -12.42 39.51 8.16
N HIS A 120 -13.17 40.21 7.29
CA HIS A 120 -14.35 40.96 7.70
C HIS A 120 -15.64 40.35 7.13
N VAL A 121 -16.26 39.48 7.93
CA VAL A 121 -17.70 39.19 7.88
C VAL A 121 -18.24 39.48 9.28
N ASP A 122 -19.24 40.35 9.35
CA ASP A 122 -20.02 40.71 10.54
C ASP A 122 -20.62 39.50 11.27
#